data_AF-A0A1H4I6R9-F1
#
_entry.id   AF-A0A1H4I6R9-F1
#
_cell.length_a   1.000
_cell.length_b   1.000
_cell.length_c   1.000
_cell.angle_alpha   90.00
_cell.angle_beta   90.00
_cell.angle_gamma   90.00
#
_symmetry.space_group_name_H-M   'P 1'
#
loop_
_entity.id
_entity.type
_entity.pdbx_description
1 polymer ?
#
loop_
_entity_poly.entity_id
_entity_poly.type
_entity_poly.pdbx_seq_one_letter_code
_entity_poly.pdbx_strand_id
1 'polypeptide(L)'
;MKDSESSEGSESPGTHRDIVRKLIAWFAAALIICVLVWYFLTFLEFPLIPRVAIVFPLFLAIGPVPWFKLLEKHILEFRFEGRTASTVITMLVLLLIAVVAVPPVMRWVTSLREESTVASPEPDDEPCQEPVPALAADWGPDRPLVPYGQGDVPAFNNSIFNEGVDFRTQLVSARDAAYTDSPPPNGGYALQIPVQEGSSYRVRFLPFNSAEERPGMTITGARAFVTLPMCSSTDVRLVGAVSGANAVPHSVWSTVHFFAQRPFKLILDNTRQASICFSSDVCSGGKFSPFGEMPQMVGKDGALLGAYDLDGTFPGASGPFVMFYVRPVFD
;
A
#
# COMPACT_ATOMS: atom_id res chain seq x y z
N MET A 1 28.89 12.43 87.85
CA MET A 1 27.45 12.45 88.17
C MET A 1 26.73 13.24 87.09
N LYS A 2 26.42 12.57 85.97
CA LYS A 2 25.25 12.83 85.13
C LYS A 2 25.16 11.68 84.13
N ASP A 3 24.26 10.78 84.47
CA ASP A 3 23.79 9.65 83.68
C ASP A 3 23.11 10.14 82.39
N SER A 4 23.22 9.36 81.31
CA SER A 4 22.21 9.20 80.25
C SER A 4 22.80 8.26 79.19
N GLU A 5 22.51 6.97 79.34
CA GLU A 5 21.56 6.24 78.48
C GLU A 5 22.17 5.83 77.14
N SER A 6 22.86 4.69 77.18
CA SER A 6 23.13 3.87 76.00
C SER A 6 21.81 3.25 75.51
N SER A 7 21.24 3.86 74.47
CA SER A 7 20.14 3.28 73.70
C SER A 7 20.66 2.05 72.94
N GLU A 8 20.42 0.86 73.49
CA GLU A 8 20.52 -0.41 72.75
C GLU A 8 19.53 -0.38 71.58
N GLY A 9 20.07 -0.29 70.37
CA GLY A 9 19.33 -0.44 69.13
C GLY A 9 18.81 -1.87 69.01
N SER A 10 17.56 -2.07 69.44
CA SER A 10 16.75 -3.23 69.10
C SER A 10 16.70 -3.39 67.58
N GLU A 11 17.53 -4.28 67.03
CA GLU A 11 17.38 -4.74 65.65
C GLU A 11 16.04 -5.47 65.56
N SER A 12 15.06 -4.78 64.97
CA SER A 12 13.71 -5.29 64.76
C SER A 12 13.75 -6.55 63.89
N PRO A 13 13.29 -7.72 64.37
CA PRO A 13 13.26 -8.97 63.60
C PRO A 13 12.25 -8.98 62.44
N GLY A 14 11.62 -7.84 62.13
CA GLY A 14 10.72 -7.68 60.98
C GLY A 14 11.43 -7.60 59.62
N THR A 15 12.70 -7.23 59.59
CA THR A 15 13.37 -6.80 58.34
C THR A 15 13.56 -7.94 57.34
N HIS A 16 13.98 -9.13 57.80
CA HIS A 16 14.26 -10.25 56.89
C HIS A 16 12.98 -10.83 56.27
N ARG A 17 11.90 -10.95 57.06
CA ARG A 17 10.64 -11.54 56.58
C ARG A 17 9.93 -10.63 55.57
N ASP A 18 10.04 -9.32 55.74
CA ASP A 18 9.51 -8.34 54.79
C ASP A 18 10.31 -8.29 53.50
N ILE A 19 11.65 -8.41 53.57
CA ILE A 19 12.50 -8.52 52.39
C ILE A 19 12.11 -9.75 51.55
N VAL A 20 11.95 -10.92 52.18
CA VAL A 20 11.56 -12.17 51.49
C VAL A 20 10.17 -12.02 50.83
N ARG A 21 9.19 -11.42 51.51
CA ARG A 21 7.85 -11.19 50.93
C ARG A 21 7.89 -10.26 49.71
N LYS A 22 8.67 -9.18 49.77
CA LYS A 22 8.84 -8.26 48.64
C LYS A 22 9.51 -8.94 47.43
N LEU A 23 10.51 -9.77 47.68
CA LEU A 23 11.18 -10.57 46.64
C LEU A 23 10.23 -11.55 45.97
N ILE A 24 9.43 -12.29 46.73
CA ILE A 24 8.43 -13.23 46.18
C ILE A 24 7.41 -12.50 45.31
N ALA A 25 6.89 -11.36 45.77
CA ALA A 25 5.92 -10.56 45.00
C ALA A 25 6.50 -10.06 43.67
N TRP A 26 7.76 -9.64 43.67
CA TRP A 26 8.46 -9.20 42.45
C TRP A 26 8.69 -10.34 41.47
N PHE A 27 9.13 -11.50 41.94
CA PHE A 27 9.28 -12.69 41.09
C PHE A 27 7.95 -13.12 40.47
N ALA A 28 6.87 -13.11 41.24
CA ALA A 28 5.54 -13.42 40.75
C ALA A 28 5.08 -12.41 39.67
N ALA A 29 5.28 -11.12 39.88
CA ALA A 29 4.93 -10.08 38.90
C ALA A 29 5.75 -10.21 37.60
N ALA A 30 7.06 -10.44 37.71
CA ALA A 30 7.92 -10.66 36.55
C ALA A 30 7.49 -11.90 35.74
N LEU A 31 7.16 -13.01 36.43
CA LEU A 31 6.66 -14.22 35.80
C LEU A 31 5.35 -13.99 35.04
N ILE A 32 4.40 -13.24 35.64
CA ILE A 32 3.13 -12.91 35.00
C ILE A 32 3.36 -12.09 33.73
N ILE A 33 4.20 -11.05 33.78
CA ILE A 33 4.54 -10.23 32.61
C ILE A 33 5.15 -11.10 31.50
N CYS A 34 6.06 -12.01 31.87
CA CYS A 34 6.68 -12.95 30.94
C CYS A 34 5.65 -13.82 30.20
N VAL A 35 4.70 -14.40 30.94
CA VAL A 35 3.63 -15.23 30.36
C VAL A 35 2.74 -14.40 29.44
N LEU A 36 2.40 -13.17 29.81
CA LEU A 36 1.57 -12.28 29.00
C LEU A 36 2.25 -11.85 27.69
N VAL A 37 3.53 -11.51 27.74
CA VAL A 37 4.30 -11.19 26.53
C VAL A 37 4.40 -12.39 25.61
N TRP A 38 4.69 -13.58 26.14
CA TRP A 38 4.73 -14.81 25.36
C TRP A 38 3.37 -15.12 24.72
N TYR A 39 2.27 -14.98 25.47
CA TYR A 39 0.92 -15.16 24.98
C TYR A 39 0.57 -14.17 23.85
N PHE A 40 0.91 -12.90 24.02
CA PHE A 40 0.63 -11.86 23.01
C PHE A 40 1.43 -12.09 21.72
N LEU A 41 2.69 -12.49 21.84
CA LEU A 41 3.54 -12.80 20.68
C LEU A 41 3.08 -14.06 19.93
N THR A 42 2.55 -15.06 20.63
CA THR A 42 1.98 -16.26 19.99
C THR A 42 0.62 -16.00 19.35
N PHE A 43 -0.20 -15.11 19.93
CA PHE A 43 -1.51 -14.75 19.40
C PHE A 43 -1.45 -13.88 18.13
N LEU A 44 -0.44 -13.02 17.98
CA LEU A 44 -0.32 -12.13 16.82
C LEU A 44 0.31 -12.75 15.56
N GLU A 45 0.53 -14.07 15.54
CA GLU A 45 1.09 -14.80 14.40
C GLU A 45 2.38 -14.18 13.82
N PHE A 46 3.17 -13.47 14.64
CA PHE A 46 4.43 -12.91 14.18
C PHE A 46 5.39 -14.06 13.83
N PRO A 47 5.97 -14.10 12.61
CA PRO A 47 6.84 -15.20 12.14
C PRO A 47 8.26 -15.18 12.77
N LEU A 48 8.36 -14.88 14.07
CA LEU A 48 9.60 -14.65 14.82
C LEU A 48 9.91 -15.73 15.87
N ILE A 49 9.25 -16.89 15.77
CA ILE A 49 9.30 -17.97 16.77
C ILE A 49 10.73 -18.44 17.13
N PRO A 50 11.75 -18.51 16.23
CA PRO A 50 13.07 -18.97 16.66
C PRO A 50 13.94 -17.89 17.34
N ARG A 51 13.67 -16.59 17.13
CA ARG A 51 14.55 -15.52 17.66
C ARG A 51 14.18 -15.10 19.09
N VAL A 52 12.90 -15.15 19.45
CA VAL A 52 12.44 -14.80 20.81
C VAL A 52 12.85 -15.86 21.84
N ALA A 53 12.89 -17.14 21.46
CA ALA A 53 13.30 -18.24 22.34
C ALA A 53 14.77 -18.16 22.82
N ILE A 54 15.63 -17.43 22.09
CA ILE A 54 17.06 -17.26 22.45
C ILE A 54 17.30 -15.95 23.20
N VAL A 55 16.61 -14.87 22.80
CA VAL A 55 16.78 -13.54 23.44
C VAL A 55 16.19 -13.55 24.85
N PHE A 56 15.12 -14.29 25.08
CA PHE A 56 14.38 -14.28 26.34
C PHE A 56 15.13 -14.90 27.53
N PRO A 57 15.77 -16.08 27.41
CA PRO A 57 16.65 -16.61 28.46
C PRO A 57 17.88 -15.72 28.70
N LEU A 58 18.42 -15.10 27.65
CA LEU A 58 19.55 -14.17 27.76
C LEU A 58 19.16 -12.91 28.57
N PHE A 59 17.96 -12.39 28.35
CA PHE A 59 17.44 -11.24 29.09
C PHE A 59 17.19 -11.58 30.56
N LEU A 60 16.69 -12.80 30.85
CA LEU A 60 16.54 -13.30 32.22
C LEU A 60 17.88 -13.62 32.91
N ALA A 61 18.90 -14.03 32.16
CA ALA A 61 20.22 -14.35 32.71
C ALA A 61 21.09 -13.10 32.98
N ILE A 62 20.99 -12.07 32.13
CA ILE A 62 21.89 -10.91 32.16
C ILE A 62 21.19 -9.66 32.70
N GLY A 63 19.90 -9.50 32.41
CA GLY A 63 19.14 -8.29 32.71
C GLY A 63 18.87 -8.00 34.20
N PRO A 64 18.55 -8.98 35.07
CA PRO A 64 18.05 -8.64 36.39
C PRO A 64 19.14 -8.10 37.31
N VAL A 65 20.39 -8.56 37.23
CA VAL A 65 21.44 -8.19 38.21
C VAL A 65 21.78 -6.68 38.20
N PRO A 66 22.08 -6.03 37.06
CA PRO A 66 22.36 -4.60 37.04
C PRO A 66 21.11 -3.74 37.31
N TRP A 67 19.94 -4.16 36.83
CA TRP A 67 18.68 -3.46 37.14
C TRP A 67 18.30 -3.55 38.61
N PHE A 68 18.53 -4.69 39.26
CA PHE A 68 18.26 -4.89 40.68
C PHE A 68 19.14 -3.98 41.53
N LYS A 69 20.45 -3.85 41.21
CA LYS A 69 21.33 -2.88 41.89
C LYS A 69 20.91 -1.43 41.70
N LEU A 70 20.36 -1.09 40.53
CA LEU A 70 19.91 0.27 40.23
C LEU A 70 18.58 0.61 40.93
N LEU A 71 17.72 -0.40 41.10
CA LEU A 71 16.41 -0.30 41.77
C LEU A 71 16.45 -0.56 43.27
N GLU A 72 17.51 -1.18 43.81
CA GLU A 72 17.64 -1.57 45.22
C GLU A 72 17.34 -0.40 46.17
N LYS A 73 17.87 0.79 45.85
CA LYS A 73 17.63 2.00 46.63
C LYS A 73 16.17 2.47 46.59
N HIS A 74 15.50 2.34 45.44
CA HIS A 74 14.09 2.74 45.30
C HIS A 74 13.11 1.69 45.84
N ILE A 75 13.43 0.40 45.75
CA ILE A 75 12.58 -0.70 46.24
C ILE A 75 12.50 -0.71 47.77
N LEU A 76 13.59 -0.34 48.45
CA LEU A 76 13.63 -0.26 49.90
C LEU A 76 12.83 0.94 50.44
N GLU A 77 12.84 2.07 49.72
CA GLU A 77 12.09 3.28 50.09
C GLU A 77 10.61 3.22 49.71
N PHE A 78 10.21 2.32 48.81
CA PHE A 78 8.81 2.16 48.40
C PHE A 78 7.96 1.57 49.54
N ARG A 79 7.27 2.45 50.28
CA ARG A 79 6.20 2.06 51.21
C ARG A 79 4.95 1.75 50.40
N PHE A 80 4.53 0.49 50.44
CA PHE A 80 3.23 0.06 49.95
C PHE A 80 2.14 0.65 50.86
N GLU A 81 1.71 1.88 50.56
CA GLU A 81 0.47 2.39 51.11
C GLU A 81 -0.70 1.58 50.54
N GLY A 82 -1.69 1.22 51.36
CA GLY A 82 -2.77 0.32 50.95
C GLY A 82 -3.53 0.75 49.68
N ARG A 83 -3.50 2.05 49.34
CA ARG A 83 -4.07 2.58 48.10
C ARG A 83 -3.31 2.17 46.84
N THR A 84 -1.97 2.11 46.87
CA THR A 84 -1.17 1.71 45.70
C THR A 84 -1.23 0.19 45.47
N ALA A 85 -1.36 -0.60 46.54
CA ALA A 85 -1.65 -2.04 46.41
C ALA A 85 -2.96 -2.28 45.68
N SER A 86 -4.02 -1.56 46.07
CA SER A 86 -5.34 -1.71 45.46
C SER A 86 -5.32 -1.38 43.96
N THR A 87 -4.69 -0.28 43.54
CA THR A 87 -4.66 0.10 42.12
C THR A 87 -3.87 -0.88 41.27
N VAL A 88 -2.74 -1.38 41.77
CA VAL A 88 -1.94 -2.41 41.08
C VAL A 88 -2.73 -3.72 40.93
N ILE A 89 -3.43 -4.14 41.98
CA ILE A 89 -4.28 -5.33 41.93
C ILE A 89 -5.42 -5.14 40.92
N THR A 90 -6.10 -3.99 40.92
CA THR A 90 -7.17 -3.70 39.96
C THR A 90 -6.65 -3.71 38.51
N MET A 91 -5.49 -3.12 38.24
CA MET A 91 -4.89 -3.16 36.89
C MET A 91 -4.51 -4.58 36.47
N LEU A 92 -3.94 -5.39 37.37
CA LEU A 92 -3.61 -6.79 37.08
C LEU A 92 -4.86 -7.62 36.79
N VAL A 93 -5.96 -7.40 37.52
CA VAL A 93 -7.24 -8.07 37.28
C VAL A 93 -7.84 -7.66 35.93
N LEU A 94 -7.84 -6.38 35.58
CA LEU A 94 -8.33 -5.91 34.28
C LEU A 94 -7.50 -6.47 33.12
N LEU A 95 -6.17 -6.53 33.28
CA LEU A 95 -5.27 -7.11 32.30
C LEU A 95 -5.54 -8.61 32.11
N LEU A 96 -5.75 -9.35 33.22
CA LEU A 96 -6.11 -10.77 33.19
C LEU A 96 -7.45 -10.99 32.48
N ILE A 97 -8.47 -10.16 32.76
CA ILE A 97 -9.77 -10.23 32.09
C ILE A 97 -9.60 -9.99 30.58
N ALA A 98 -8.84 -8.97 30.16
CA ALA A 98 -8.59 -8.71 28.75
C ALA A 98 -7.92 -9.90 28.06
N VAL A 99 -6.91 -10.51 28.70
CA VAL A 99 -6.17 -11.66 28.16
C VAL A 99 -7.04 -12.91 28.06
N VAL A 100 -7.96 -13.14 29.00
CA VAL A 100 -8.84 -14.32 28.99
C VAL A 100 -10.06 -14.12 28.09
N ALA A 101 -10.63 -12.92 28.03
CA ALA A 101 -11.89 -12.66 27.32
C ALA A 101 -11.72 -12.26 25.85
N VAL A 102 -10.64 -11.57 25.47
CA VAL A 102 -10.43 -11.13 24.08
C VAL A 102 -10.26 -12.30 23.09
N PRO A 103 -9.50 -13.37 23.39
CA PRO A 103 -9.31 -14.49 22.46
C PRO A 103 -10.61 -15.24 22.07
N PRO A 104 -11.51 -15.61 23.00
CA PRO A 104 -12.78 -16.24 22.62
C PRO A 104 -13.71 -15.28 21.88
N VAL A 105 -13.70 -13.98 22.21
CA VAL A 105 -14.49 -12.97 21.46
C VAL A 105 -13.96 -12.82 20.05
N MET A 106 -12.63 -12.76 19.86
CA MET A 106 -12.03 -12.69 18.52
C MET A 106 -12.29 -13.97 17.72
N ARG A 107 -12.21 -15.16 18.34
CA ARG A 107 -12.57 -16.43 17.68
C ARG A 107 -14.04 -16.47 17.26
N TRP A 108 -14.94 -15.94 18.08
CA TRP A 108 -16.35 -15.84 17.76
C TRP A 108 -16.62 -14.84 16.63
N VAL A 109 -15.95 -13.68 16.64
CA VAL A 109 -16.03 -12.70 15.55
C VAL A 109 -15.48 -13.27 14.23
N THR A 110 -14.40 -14.06 14.28
CA THR A 110 -13.87 -14.73 13.09
C THR A 110 -14.78 -15.87 12.61
N SER A 111 -15.41 -16.64 13.52
CA SER A 111 -16.34 -17.70 13.11
C SER A 111 -17.60 -17.12 12.45
N LEU A 112 -18.09 -15.98 12.93
CA LEU A 112 -19.18 -15.26 12.27
C LEU A 112 -18.82 -14.76 10.87
N ARG A 113 -17.53 -14.58 10.57
CA ARG A 113 -17.04 -14.21 9.24
C ARG A 113 -16.97 -15.42 8.30
N GLU A 114 -16.65 -16.60 8.83
CA GLU A 114 -16.62 -17.86 8.06
C GLU A 114 -18.02 -18.42 7.77
N GLU A 115 -19.02 -18.15 8.61
CA GLU A 115 -20.39 -18.64 8.36
C GLU A 115 -21.11 -17.89 7.20
N SER A 116 -20.49 -16.83 6.68
CA SER A 116 -20.92 -16.13 5.45
C SER A 116 -20.24 -16.66 4.18
N THR A 117 -19.40 -17.69 4.29
CA THR A 117 -18.85 -18.40 3.13
C THR A 117 -19.91 -19.39 2.64
N VAL A 118 -20.86 -18.87 1.84
CA VAL A 118 -21.67 -19.67 0.93
C VAL A 118 -20.74 -20.69 0.28
N ALA A 119 -21.09 -21.98 0.40
CA ALA A 119 -20.35 -23.08 -0.18
C ALA A 119 -19.90 -22.70 -1.61
N SER A 120 -18.60 -22.45 -1.75
CA SER A 120 -18.00 -22.26 -3.06
C SER A 120 -18.25 -23.56 -3.81
N PRO A 121 -18.94 -23.53 -4.97
CA PRO A 121 -19.00 -24.70 -5.83
C PRO A 121 -17.57 -25.18 -6.10
N GLU A 122 -17.41 -26.50 -6.21
CA GLU A 122 -16.15 -27.10 -6.65
C GLU A 122 -15.63 -26.34 -7.87
N PRO A 123 -14.32 -26.05 -7.97
CA PRO A 123 -13.77 -25.30 -9.08
C PRO A 123 -13.98 -26.12 -10.35
N ASP A 124 -15.04 -25.81 -11.09
CA ASP A 124 -15.15 -26.21 -12.47
C ASP A 124 -13.88 -25.71 -13.16
N ASP A 125 -13.14 -26.63 -13.81
CA ASP A 125 -11.95 -26.38 -14.64
C ASP A 125 -12.29 -25.53 -15.90
N GLU A 126 -13.22 -24.59 -15.76
CA GLU A 126 -13.59 -23.70 -16.84
C GLU A 126 -12.42 -22.72 -17.06
N PRO A 127 -11.81 -22.71 -18.26
CA PRO A 127 -10.69 -21.84 -18.54
C PRO A 127 -11.13 -20.40 -18.29
N CYS A 128 -10.32 -19.64 -17.55
CA CYS A 128 -10.63 -18.24 -17.24
C CYS A 128 -11.05 -17.49 -18.51
N GLN A 129 -12.29 -17.01 -18.53
CA GLN A 129 -12.83 -16.22 -19.63
C GLN A 129 -12.80 -14.74 -19.25
N GLU A 130 -12.18 -13.93 -20.10
CA GLU A 130 -12.25 -12.48 -19.95
C GLU A 130 -13.70 -12.02 -20.14
N PRO A 131 -14.30 -11.30 -19.16
CA PRO A 131 -15.71 -10.90 -19.21
C PRO A 131 -15.96 -9.80 -20.25
N VAL A 132 -14.91 -9.16 -20.75
CA VAL A 132 -14.98 -8.13 -21.79
C VAL A 132 -14.26 -8.66 -23.02
N PRO A 133 -14.92 -8.67 -24.20
CA PRO A 133 -14.25 -9.05 -25.45
C PRO A 133 -12.99 -8.21 -25.61
N ALA A 134 -11.84 -8.89 -25.77
CA ALA A 134 -10.59 -8.20 -26.05
C ALA A 134 -10.77 -7.28 -27.25
N LEU A 135 -10.37 -6.01 -27.12
CA LEU A 135 -10.37 -5.08 -28.25
C LEU A 135 -9.57 -5.71 -29.38
N ALA A 136 -10.11 -5.82 -30.59
CA ALA A 136 -9.45 -6.58 -31.66
C ALA A 136 -8.09 -5.99 -32.11
N ALA A 137 -7.86 -4.69 -31.88
CA ALA A 137 -6.66 -3.96 -32.30
C ALA A 137 -5.99 -3.22 -31.15
N ASP A 138 -4.66 -3.11 -31.18
CA ASP A 138 -3.80 -2.49 -30.14
C ASP A 138 -4.09 -1.01 -29.88
N TRP A 139 -4.80 -0.37 -30.78
CA TRP A 139 -5.26 1.00 -30.64
C TRP A 139 -6.49 1.22 -31.50
N GLY A 140 -7.22 2.29 -31.24
CA GLY A 140 -8.34 2.65 -32.10
C GLY A 140 -9.24 3.75 -31.56
N PRO A 141 -10.31 4.06 -32.31
CA PRO A 141 -10.48 3.64 -33.70
C PRO A 141 -9.47 4.33 -34.62
N ASP A 142 -9.32 3.81 -35.85
CA ASP A 142 -8.52 4.47 -36.89
C ASP A 142 -9.09 5.85 -37.22
N ARG A 143 -8.20 6.83 -37.42
CA ARG A 143 -8.55 8.24 -37.63
C ARG A 143 -7.40 9.01 -38.28
N PRO A 144 -7.66 10.01 -39.12
CA PRO A 144 -6.61 10.76 -39.80
C PRO A 144 -5.60 11.38 -38.84
N LEU A 145 -4.31 11.30 -39.22
CA LEU A 145 -3.23 11.96 -38.50
C LEU A 145 -3.16 13.44 -38.90
N VAL A 146 -2.93 14.28 -37.90
CA VAL A 146 -2.69 15.72 -38.06
C VAL A 146 -1.34 16.09 -37.41
N PRO A 147 -0.68 17.17 -37.85
CA PRO A 147 0.48 17.67 -37.10
C PRO A 147 0.11 17.96 -35.65
N TYR A 148 1.08 17.77 -34.74
CA TYR A 148 0.87 17.99 -33.31
C TYR A 148 0.29 19.37 -33.00
N GLY A 149 -0.89 19.39 -32.35
CA GLY A 149 -1.60 20.62 -31.97
C GLY A 149 -2.18 21.42 -33.14
N GLN A 150 -2.40 20.80 -34.30
CA GLN A 150 -2.93 21.46 -35.50
C GLN A 150 -4.23 20.81 -36.03
N GLY A 151 -4.91 20.00 -35.21
CA GLY A 151 -6.20 19.43 -35.58
C GLY A 151 -7.30 20.48 -35.67
N ASP A 152 -8.26 20.27 -36.56
CA ASP A 152 -9.43 21.14 -36.75
C ASP A 152 -10.69 20.66 -36.02
N VAL A 153 -10.58 19.54 -35.31
CA VAL A 153 -11.63 18.92 -34.50
C VAL A 153 -11.10 18.54 -33.12
N PRO A 154 -11.95 18.58 -32.06
CA PRO A 154 -11.59 18.15 -30.71
C PRO A 154 -11.36 16.63 -30.68
N ALA A 155 -10.11 16.19 -30.85
CA ALA A 155 -9.76 14.78 -31.01
C ALA A 155 -8.61 14.40 -30.09
N PHE A 156 -8.69 13.22 -29.49
CA PHE A 156 -7.61 12.68 -28.67
C PHE A 156 -6.55 11.98 -29.53
N ASN A 157 -5.27 12.33 -29.30
CA ASN A 157 -4.10 11.60 -29.73
C ASN A 157 -4.07 11.24 -31.23
N ASN A 158 -4.66 12.05 -32.12
CA ASN A 158 -4.54 11.84 -33.57
C ASN A 158 -3.39 12.66 -34.18
N SER A 159 -2.36 12.95 -33.37
CA SER A 159 -1.20 13.72 -33.80
C SER A 159 -0.06 12.86 -34.31
N ILE A 160 0.74 13.43 -35.21
CA ILE A 160 2.07 12.95 -35.61
C ILE A 160 3.11 14.05 -35.33
N PHE A 161 4.25 13.68 -34.71
CA PHE A 161 5.39 14.60 -34.60
C PHE A 161 6.25 14.59 -35.87
N ASN A 162 7.08 15.62 -36.05
CA ASN A 162 7.98 15.77 -37.21
C ASN A 162 8.93 14.56 -37.42
N GLU A 163 9.17 13.76 -36.38
CA GLU A 163 9.99 12.54 -36.42
C GLU A 163 9.19 11.28 -36.81
N GLY A 164 7.92 11.41 -37.19
CA GLY A 164 7.07 10.31 -37.67
C GLY A 164 6.37 9.50 -36.56
N VAL A 165 6.41 9.97 -35.31
CA VAL A 165 5.80 9.27 -34.18
C VAL A 165 4.28 9.40 -34.20
N ASP A 166 3.57 8.27 -34.31
CA ASP A 166 2.10 8.17 -34.31
C ASP A 166 1.54 8.08 -32.88
N PHE A 167 0.92 9.15 -32.39
CA PHE A 167 0.36 9.21 -31.04
C PHE A 167 -0.90 8.39 -30.84
N ARG A 168 -1.55 7.92 -31.91
CA ARG A 168 -2.73 7.05 -31.80
C ARG A 168 -2.37 5.74 -31.10
N THR A 169 -1.11 5.32 -31.24
CA THR A 169 -0.57 4.10 -30.62
C THR A 169 0.00 4.32 -29.22
N GLN A 170 0.22 5.58 -28.80
CA GLN A 170 0.98 5.92 -27.59
C GLN A 170 0.16 6.62 -26.50
N LEU A 171 -1.14 6.33 -26.41
CA LEU A 171 -1.95 6.76 -25.26
C LEU A 171 -1.41 6.14 -23.96
N VAL A 172 -1.01 4.87 -24.00
CA VAL A 172 -0.25 4.20 -22.94
C VAL A 172 1.11 3.69 -23.42
N SER A 173 2.05 3.66 -22.50
CA SER A 173 3.38 3.06 -22.66
C SER A 173 3.89 2.69 -21.28
N ALA A 174 4.79 1.71 -21.16
CA ALA A 174 5.35 1.35 -19.86
C ALA A 174 6.87 1.19 -19.92
N ARG A 175 7.48 1.11 -18.74
CA ARG A 175 8.90 0.78 -18.55
C ARG A 175 9.11 0.15 -17.19
N ASP A 176 10.27 -0.46 -16.98
CA ASP A 176 10.68 -0.93 -15.65
C ASP A 176 10.75 0.26 -14.66
N ALA A 177 10.13 0.10 -13.48
CA ALA A 177 10.10 1.13 -12.44
C ALA A 177 11.43 1.26 -11.68
N ALA A 178 12.41 0.39 -11.93
CA ALA A 178 13.78 0.50 -11.46
C ALA A 178 14.59 1.57 -12.23
N TYR A 179 14.19 1.92 -13.46
CA TYR A 179 14.82 3.03 -14.18
C TYR A 179 14.54 4.35 -13.46
N THR A 180 15.60 4.96 -12.94
CA THR A 180 15.57 6.29 -12.30
C THR A 180 15.91 7.41 -13.28
N ASP A 181 16.51 7.07 -14.41
CA ASP A 181 16.88 7.97 -15.50
C ASP A 181 15.78 8.07 -16.57
N SER A 182 16.02 8.91 -17.59
CA SER A 182 15.18 9.01 -18.79
C SER A 182 16.02 8.66 -20.02
N PRO A 183 16.37 7.37 -20.20
CA PRO A 183 17.25 6.95 -21.27
C PRO A 183 16.59 7.18 -22.64
N PRO A 184 17.33 7.67 -23.65
CA PRO A 184 16.80 7.75 -25.00
C PRO A 184 16.66 6.34 -25.64
N PRO A 185 15.70 6.14 -26.57
CA PRO A 185 14.64 7.08 -26.95
C PRO A 185 13.48 7.09 -25.94
N ASN A 186 12.72 8.19 -25.90
CA ASN A 186 11.45 8.32 -25.16
C ASN A 186 11.52 7.97 -23.65
N GLY A 187 12.67 8.17 -23.00
CA GLY A 187 12.81 7.86 -21.58
C GLY A 187 12.70 6.36 -21.26
N GLY A 188 12.95 5.46 -22.21
CA GLY A 188 12.86 4.01 -22.02
C GLY A 188 11.44 3.46 -21.98
N TYR A 189 10.43 4.26 -22.34
CA TYR A 189 9.05 3.79 -22.47
C TYR A 189 8.83 3.04 -23.78
N ALA A 190 8.17 1.89 -23.70
CA ALA A 190 7.87 1.03 -24.83
C ALA A 190 6.44 0.48 -24.79
N LEU A 191 6.02 -0.13 -25.88
CA LEU A 191 4.70 -0.79 -26.03
C LEU A 191 4.77 -2.31 -25.79
N GLN A 192 5.98 -2.87 -25.68
CA GLN A 192 6.22 -4.28 -25.38
C GLN A 192 7.23 -4.37 -24.24
N ILE A 193 6.82 -5.01 -23.14
CA ILE A 193 7.56 -5.03 -21.88
C ILE A 193 7.82 -6.47 -21.45
N PRO A 194 9.07 -6.95 -21.47
CA PRO A 194 9.40 -8.22 -20.84
C PRO A 194 9.24 -8.08 -19.33
N VAL A 195 8.48 -8.98 -18.70
CA VAL A 195 8.24 -8.92 -17.27
C VAL A 195 9.02 -9.96 -16.47
N GLN A 196 9.37 -9.59 -15.23
CA GLN A 196 10.07 -10.42 -14.27
C GLN A 196 9.29 -10.48 -12.95
N GLU A 197 9.40 -11.63 -12.29
CA GLU A 197 8.77 -11.85 -10.99
C GLU A 197 9.37 -10.92 -9.92
N GLY A 198 8.51 -10.32 -9.09
CA GLY A 198 8.92 -9.37 -8.06
C GLY A 198 9.22 -7.95 -8.56
N SER A 199 9.21 -7.70 -9.87
CA SER A 199 9.42 -6.36 -10.44
C SER A 199 8.14 -5.51 -10.46
N SER A 200 8.32 -4.20 -10.55
CA SER A 200 7.26 -3.21 -10.72
C SER A 200 7.51 -2.42 -11.99
N TYR A 201 6.45 -2.07 -12.71
CA TYR A 201 6.50 -1.40 -13.99
C TYR A 201 5.72 -0.09 -13.91
N ARG A 202 6.35 0.98 -14.37
CA ARG A 202 5.74 2.30 -14.44
C ARG A 202 5.02 2.44 -15.77
N VAL A 203 3.71 2.65 -15.71
CA VAL A 203 2.86 2.94 -16.86
C VAL A 203 2.67 4.44 -16.96
N ARG A 204 2.79 4.97 -18.17
CA ARG A 204 2.54 6.35 -18.53
C ARG A 204 1.29 6.40 -19.42
N PHE A 205 0.35 7.25 -19.05
CA PHE A 205 -0.91 7.51 -19.75
C PHE A 205 -0.95 8.98 -20.17
N LEU A 206 -1.01 9.24 -21.49
CA LEU A 206 -0.84 10.56 -22.11
C LEU A 206 -2.01 10.93 -23.03
N PRO A 207 -3.18 11.26 -22.48
CA PRO A 207 -4.25 11.81 -23.30
C PRO A 207 -3.89 13.24 -23.69
N PHE A 208 -4.04 13.55 -24.96
CA PHE A 208 -3.72 14.86 -25.52
C PHE A 208 -4.80 15.25 -26.51
N ASN A 209 -5.33 16.46 -26.38
CA ASN A 209 -6.22 17.01 -27.39
C ASN A 209 -5.37 17.57 -28.54
N SER A 210 -5.42 16.86 -29.66
CA SER A 210 -4.67 17.15 -30.88
C SER A 210 -5.18 18.36 -31.66
N ALA A 211 -6.33 18.91 -31.27
CA ALA A 211 -6.88 20.12 -31.87
C ALA A 211 -5.98 21.34 -31.65
N GLU A 212 -6.08 22.33 -32.52
CA GLU A 212 -5.46 23.64 -32.35
C GLU A 212 -6.04 24.40 -31.14
N GLU A 213 -5.20 25.20 -30.47
CA GLU A 213 -5.63 26.05 -29.35
C GLU A 213 -6.46 27.24 -29.83
N ARG A 214 -7.77 27.03 -30.05
CA ARG A 214 -8.73 28.07 -30.44
C ARG A 214 -10.15 27.80 -29.94
N PRO A 215 -11.05 28.80 -29.94
CA PRO A 215 -12.43 28.62 -29.48
C PRO A 215 -13.15 27.46 -30.19
N GLY A 216 -13.87 26.65 -29.43
CA GLY A 216 -14.61 25.49 -29.92
C GLY A 216 -13.79 24.19 -30.03
N MET A 217 -12.49 24.21 -29.74
CA MET A 217 -11.62 23.02 -29.79
C MET A 217 -11.50 22.27 -28.46
N THR A 218 -12.20 22.71 -27.42
CA THR A 218 -12.15 22.09 -26.09
C THR A 218 -12.97 20.80 -26.03
N ILE A 219 -12.36 19.70 -25.61
CA ILE A 219 -13.08 18.47 -25.24
C ILE A 219 -13.64 18.64 -23.83
N THR A 220 -14.86 18.16 -23.60
CA THR A 220 -15.58 18.25 -22.31
C THR A 220 -16.05 16.88 -21.84
N GLY A 221 -16.27 16.75 -20.53
CA GLY A 221 -16.73 15.50 -19.91
C GLY A 221 -15.75 14.34 -20.10
N ALA A 222 -14.45 14.65 -20.20
CA ALA A 222 -13.44 13.67 -20.50
C ALA A 222 -13.23 12.69 -19.34
N ARG A 223 -13.20 11.39 -19.68
CA ARG A 223 -13.02 10.29 -18.72
C ARG A 223 -11.91 9.35 -19.17
N ALA A 224 -11.04 9.00 -18.24
CA ALA A 224 -9.93 8.08 -18.45
C ALA A 224 -10.20 6.71 -17.82
N PHE A 225 -9.78 5.67 -18.52
CA PHE A 225 -10.00 4.27 -18.17
C PHE A 225 -8.71 3.47 -18.32
N VAL A 226 -8.51 2.50 -17.43
CA VAL A 226 -7.45 1.50 -17.51
C VAL A 226 -8.08 0.14 -17.31
N THR A 227 -7.87 -0.78 -18.25
CA THR A 227 -8.31 -2.16 -18.14
C THR A 227 -7.11 -3.06 -17.96
N LEU A 228 -7.16 -3.88 -16.90
CA LEU A 228 -6.21 -4.96 -16.63
C LEU A 228 -6.93 -6.29 -16.87
N PRO A 229 -6.39 -7.19 -17.72
CA PRO A 229 -6.92 -8.54 -17.88
C PRO A 229 -6.93 -9.27 -16.54
N MET A 230 -7.99 -10.03 -16.28
CA MET A 230 -8.13 -10.80 -15.04
C MET A 230 -7.52 -12.19 -15.15
N CYS A 231 -7.44 -12.72 -16.37
CA CYS A 231 -6.93 -14.04 -16.66
C CYS A 231 -5.41 -14.02 -16.86
N SER A 232 -4.75 -15.06 -16.36
CA SER A 232 -3.31 -15.23 -16.55
C SER A 232 -3.00 -15.61 -18.01
N SER A 233 -1.95 -15.01 -18.57
CA SER A 233 -1.47 -15.25 -19.93
C SER A 233 0.04 -15.05 -20.00
N THR A 234 0.70 -15.57 -21.03
CA THR A 234 2.11 -15.27 -21.33
C THR A 234 2.28 -13.92 -22.03
N ASP A 235 1.19 -13.36 -22.57
CA ASP A 235 1.08 -12.01 -23.13
C ASP A 235 -0.18 -11.35 -22.54
N VAL A 236 0.03 -10.41 -21.63
CA VAL A 236 -1.02 -9.67 -20.92
C VAL A 236 -1.07 -8.25 -21.45
N ARG A 237 -2.26 -7.84 -21.89
CA ARG A 237 -2.47 -6.55 -22.54
C ARG A 237 -3.15 -5.55 -21.60
N LEU A 238 -2.43 -4.51 -21.20
CA LEU A 238 -3.02 -3.37 -20.50
C LEU A 238 -3.62 -2.40 -21.52
N VAL A 239 -4.88 -2.02 -21.32
CA VAL A 239 -5.57 -1.05 -22.15
C VAL A 239 -5.69 0.27 -21.41
N GLY A 240 -5.22 1.36 -22.03
CA GLY A 240 -5.62 2.71 -21.63
C GLY A 240 -6.62 3.26 -22.62
N ALA A 241 -7.69 3.88 -22.14
CA ALA A 241 -8.67 4.54 -22.98
C ALA A 241 -9.06 5.90 -22.40
N VAL A 242 -9.44 6.81 -23.29
CA VAL A 242 -10.03 8.11 -22.94
C VAL A 242 -11.29 8.31 -23.76
N SER A 243 -12.28 8.95 -23.17
CA SER A 243 -13.52 9.35 -23.85
C SER A 243 -13.81 10.82 -23.58
N GLY A 244 -14.63 11.44 -24.43
CA GLY A 244 -15.09 12.81 -24.26
C GLY A 244 -16.46 13.02 -24.91
N ALA A 245 -17.28 13.88 -24.31
CA ALA A 245 -18.67 14.09 -24.72
C ALA A 245 -18.78 14.65 -26.15
N ASN A 246 -17.84 15.50 -26.55
CA ASN A 246 -17.75 16.09 -27.88
C ASN A 246 -16.48 15.70 -28.64
N ALA A 247 -15.74 14.69 -28.15
CA ALA A 247 -14.54 14.23 -28.83
C ALA A 247 -14.89 13.53 -30.15
N VAL A 248 -14.02 13.64 -31.16
CA VAL A 248 -14.16 12.98 -32.45
C VAL A 248 -12.94 12.07 -32.70
N PRO A 249 -13.05 10.75 -32.55
CA PRO A 249 -14.22 9.98 -32.07
C PRO A 249 -14.48 10.19 -30.57
N HIS A 250 -15.65 9.75 -30.09
CA HIS A 250 -16.05 9.86 -28.68
C HIS A 250 -15.11 9.14 -27.72
N SER A 251 -14.40 8.11 -28.17
CA SER A 251 -13.40 7.40 -27.37
C SER A 251 -12.26 6.89 -28.24
N VAL A 252 -11.06 6.91 -27.67
CA VAL A 252 -9.86 6.31 -28.24
C VAL A 252 -9.17 5.44 -27.20
N TRP A 253 -8.42 4.45 -27.65
CA TRP A 253 -7.60 3.60 -26.80
C TRP A 253 -6.24 3.31 -27.44
N SER A 254 -5.28 2.93 -26.60
CA SER A 254 -4.08 2.20 -27.03
C SER A 254 -3.69 1.20 -25.96
N THR A 255 -2.74 0.31 -26.27
CA THR A 255 -2.36 -0.77 -25.37
C THR A 255 -0.86 -0.93 -25.23
N VAL A 256 -0.46 -1.54 -24.12
CA VAL A 256 0.90 -1.99 -23.86
C VAL A 256 0.87 -3.47 -23.48
N HIS A 257 1.75 -4.23 -24.09
CA HIS A 257 1.89 -5.67 -23.91
C HIS A 257 2.97 -5.94 -22.89
N PHE A 258 2.63 -6.78 -21.92
CA PHE A 258 3.56 -7.34 -20.96
C PHE A 258 3.71 -8.82 -21.28
N PHE A 259 4.93 -9.32 -21.40
CA PHE A 259 5.16 -10.70 -21.83
C PHE A 259 6.21 -11.42 -20.99
N ALA A 260 5.99 -12.72 -20.82
CA ALA A 260 6.89 -13.63 -20.10
C ALA A 260 6.76 -15.07 -20.62
N GLN A 261 7.67 -15.95 -20.19
CA GLN A 261 7.66 -17.36 -20.57
C GLN A 261 6.66 -18.21 -19.76
N ARG A 262 6.14 -17.68 -18.64
CA ARG A 262 5.16 -18.33 -17.79
C ARG A 262 3.89 -17.47 -17.70
N PRO A 263 2.71 -18.07 -17.56
CA PRO A 263 1.47 -17.34 -17.33
C PRO A 263 1.56 -16.43 -16.11
N PHE A 264 1.01 -15.23 -16.25
CA PHE A 264 0.88 -14.26 -15.18
C PHE A 264 -0.31 -13.34 -15.45
N LYS A 265 -0.74 -12.62 -14.43
CA LYS A 265 -1.69 -11.51 -14.55
C LYS A 265 -1.08 -10.21 -14.04
N LEU A 266 -1.63 -9.08 -14.47
CA LEU A 266 -1.21 -7.77 -13.98
C LEU A 266 -2.14 -7.29 -12.88
N ILE A 267 -1.55 -6.72 -11.83
CA ILE A 267 -2.30 -6.01 -10.79
C ILE A 267 -1.70 -4.62 -10.60
N LEU A 268 -2.50 -3.70 -10.05
CA LEU A 268 -1.99 -2.41 -9.59
C LEU A 268 -0.95 -2.62 -8.49
N ASP A 269 0.17 -1.94 -8.60
CA ASP A 269 1.20 -1.91 -7.57
C ASP A 269 0.96 -0.72 -6.63
N ASN A 270 0.20 -0.98 -5.57
CA ASN A 270 -0.15 0.02 -4.56
C ASN A 270 1.00 0.35 -3.59
N THR A 271 2.20 -0.24 -3.76
CA THR A 271 3.38 0.14 -2.96
C THR A 271 3.96 1.47 -3.39
N ARG A 272 3.59 1.97 -4.58
CA ARG A 272 4.02 3.24 -5.16
C ARG A 272 2.81 4.12 -5.45
N GLN A 273 2.93 5.40 -5.13
CA GLN A 273 1.86 6.36 -5.35
C GLN A 273 1.72 6.69 -6.84
N ALA A 274 0.52 6.53 -7.39
CA ALA A 274 0.18 7.07 -8.71
C ALA A 274 0.27 8.60 -8.69
N SER A 275 0.63 9.20 -9.82
CA SER A 275 0.96 10.61 -9.88
C SER A 275 0.50 11.24 -11.20
N ILE A 276 0.17 12.52 -11.16
CA ILE A 276 -0.33 13.29 -12.28
C ILE A 276 0.43 14.61 -12.40
N CYS A 277 0.62 15.06 -13.63
CA CYS A 277 1.16 16.38 -13.91
C CYS A 277 0.37 17.04 -15.03
N PHE A 278 -0.17 18.22 -14.76
CA PHE A 278 -1.10 18.94 -15.64
C PHE A 278 -0.44 19.85 -16.68
N SER A 279 0.87 20.10 -16.57
CA SER A 279 1.58 20.95 -17.55
C SER A 279 3.00 20.48 -17.66
N SER A 280 3.48 20.29 -18.89
CA SER A 280 4.87 19.92 -19.20
C SER A 280 5.89 20.85 -18.52
N ASP A 281 5.58 22.13 -18.41
CA ASP A 281 6.45 23.13 -17.78
C ASP A 281 6.58 22.89 -16.28
N VAL A 282 5.50 22.45 -15.63
CA VAL A 282 5.51 22.05 -14.22
C VAL A 282 6.18 20.68 -14.03
N CYS A 283 6.02 19.76 -14.98
CA CYS A 283 6.63 18.43 -14.93
C CYS A 283 8.15 18.47 -15.12
N SER A 284 8.67 19.47 -15.84
CA SER A 284 10.10 19.62 -16.14
C SER A 284 10.98 19.75 -14.89
N GLY A 285 10.41 20.20 -13.76
CA GLY A 285 11.05 20.22 -12.45
C GLY A 285 10.85 18.96 -11.59
N GLY A 286 10.28 17.88 -12.15
CA GLY A 286 9.96 16.64 -11.44
C GLY A 286 8.77 16.73 -10.48
N LYS A 287 7.97 17.79 -10.57
CA LYS A 287 6.83 18.02 -9.68
C LYS A 287 5.58 17.33 -10.21
N PHE A 288 5.37 16.10 -9.77
CA PHE A 288 4.11 15.40 -9.93
C PHE A 288 3.27 15.53 -8.66
N SER A 289 1.96 15.68 -8.84
CA SER A 289 0.99 15.64 -7.74
C SER A 289 0.52 14.20 -7.52
N PRO A 290 0.19 13.81 -6.28
CA PRO A 290 -0.51 12.56 -6.03
C PRO A 290 -1.77 12.44 -6.88
N PHE A 291 -2.01 11.27 -7.47
CA PHE A 291 -3.21 11.00 -8.26
C PHE A 291 -4.10 9.97 -7.54
N GLY A 292 -5.12 10.47 -6.85
CA GLY A 292 -6.02 9.66 -6.03
C GLY A 292 -7.09 8.90 -6.81
N GLU A 293 -7.35 9.25 -8.07
CA GLU A 293 -8.44 8.70 -8.88
C GLU A 293 -8.09 7.39 -9.61
N MET A 294 -6.96 6.76 -9.25
CA MET A 294 -6.55 5.49 -9.87
C MET A 294 -7.58 4.37 -9.71
N PRO A 295 -8.23 4.18 -8.54
CA PRO A 295 -9.31 3.20 -8.40
C PRO A 295 -10.47 3.43 -9.37
N GLN A 296 -10.82 4.70 -9.63
CA GLN A 296 -11.88 5.12 -10.53
C GLN A 296 -11.50 4.86 -11.99
N MET A 297 -10.23 5.06 -12.37
CA MET A 297 -9.74 4.71 -13.71
C MET A 297 -9.85 3.22 -14.03
N VAL A 298 -9.66 2.33 -13.05
CA VAL A 298 -9.85 0.88 -13.23
C VAL A 298 -11.31 0.44 -13.08
N GLY A 299 -12.16 1.33 -12.57
CA GLY A 299 -13.60 1.11 -12.43
C GLY A 299 -14.37 1.27 -13.74
N LYS A 300 -15.65 0.87 -13.71
CA LYS A 300 -16.56 0.93 -14.86
C LYS A 300 -16.86 2.36 -15.32
N ASP A 301 -16.82 3.32 -14.40
CA ASP A 301 -17.21 4.71 -14.66
C ASP A 301 -16.04 5.57 -15.18
N GLY A 302 -14.80 5.11 -15.01
CA GLY A 302 -13.60 5.89 -15.29
C GLY A 302 -13.41 7.09 -14.35
N ALA A 303 -12.22 7.68 -14.38
CA ALA A 303 -11.94 8.92 -13.65
C ALA A 303 -12.17 10.14 -14.54
N LEU A 304 -12.71 11.22 -13.95
CA LEU A 304 -12.64 12.53 -14.62
C LEU A 304 -11.18 12.94 -14.73
N LEU A 305 -10.81 13.41 -15.92
CA LEU A 305 -9.46 13.85 -16.22
C LEU A 305 -9.54 15.07 -17.11
N GLY A 306 -8.77 16.11 -16.81
CA GLY A 306 -8.64 17.30 -17.63
C GLY A 306 -7.17 17.65 -17.84
N ALA A 307 -6.93 18.63 -18.71
CA ALA A 307 -5.60 19.13 -19.00
C ALA A 307 -4.97 19.82 -17.78
N TYR A 308 -5.77 20.55 -17.02
CA TYR A 308 -5.28 21.39 -15.91
C TYR A 308 -5.77 20.98 -14.52
N ASP A 309 -6.84 20.17 -14.46
CA ASP A 309 -7.42 19.64 -13.23
C ASP A 309 -8.20 18.35 -13.55
N LEU A 310 -8.91 17.77 -12.59
CA LEU A 310 -9.78 16.59 -12.74
C LEU A 310 -11.21 16.99 -13.10
N ASP A 311 -11.36 17.96 -14.00
CA ASP A 311 -12.65 18.59 -14.37
C ASP A 311 -13.27 18.05 -15.66
N GLY A 312 -12.58 17.15 -16.36
CA GLY A 312 -13.04 16.60 -17.63
C GLY A 312 -12.83 17.54 -18.82
N THR A 313 -12.03 18.61 -18.71
CA THR A 313 -11.83 19.57 -19.80
C THR A 313 -10.43 19.50 -20.40
N PHE A 314 -10.36 19.46 -21.73
CA PHE A 314 -9.10 19.50 -22.47
C PHE A 314 -9.18 20.59 -23.56
N PRO A 315 -8.62 21.78 -23.32
CA PRO A 315 -8.39 22.76 -24.38
C PRO A 315 -7.58 22.19 -25.55
N GLY A 316 -7.60 22.86 -26.70
CA GLY A 316 -6.75 22.48 -27.83
C GLY A 316 -5.27 22.47 -27.42
N ALA A 317 -4.50 21.58 -28.03
CA ALA A 317 -3.06 21.42 -27.81
C ALA A 317 -2.66 21.20 -26.34
N SER A 318 -3.49 20.50 -25.56
CA SER A 318 -3.27 20.30 -24.12
C SER A 318 -3.52 18.86 -23.67
N GLY A 319 -2.91 18.48 -22.53
CA GLY A 319 -3.11 17.19 -21.90
C GLY A 319 -2.21 16.98 -20.67
N PRO A 320 -2.65 16.19 -19.68
CA PRO A 320 -1.85 15.84 -18.52
C PRO A 320 -0.95 14.62 -18.80
N PHE A 321 -0.01 14.40 -17.90
CA PHE A 321 0.82 13.22 -17.79
C PHE A 321 0.38 12.43 -16.55
N VAL A 322 -0.18 11.24 -16.75
CA VAL A 322 -0.53 10.34 -15.63
C VAL A 322 0.48 9.20 -15.58
N MET A 323 0.98 8.89 -14.38
CA MET A 323 1.85 7.75 -14.12
C MET A 323 1.27 6.88 -13.01
N PHE A 324 1.24 5.59 -13.23
CA PHE A 324 0.85 4.60 -12.22
C PHE A 324 1.72 3.35 -12.35
N TYR A 325 1.55 2.40 -11.42
CA TYR A 325 2.43 1.24 -11.33
C TYR A 325 1.62 -0.05 -11.39
N VAL A 326 2.18 -1.03 -12.10
CA VAL A 326 1.64 -2.39 -12.19
C VAL A 326 2.74 -3.39 -11.87
N ARG A 327 2.36 -4.56 -11.37
CA ARG A 327 3.29 -5.69 -11.16
C ARG A 327 2.68 -6.99 -11.68
N PRO A 328 3.50 -7.89 -12.25
CA PRO A 328 3.06 -9.22 -12.61
C PRO A 328 2.88 -10.08 -11.35
N VAL A 329 1.86 -10.92 -11.36
CA VAL A 329 1.66 -12.02 -10.41
C VAL A 329 1.62 -13.29 -11.24
N PHE A 330 2.69 -14.08 -11.12
CA PHE A 330 2.82 -15.36 -11.81
C PHE A 330 2.00 -16.43 -11.10
N ASP A 331 1.49 -17.38 -11.88
CA ASP A 331 0.86 -18.60 -11.37
C ASP A 331 1.90 -19.59 -10.81
#